data_AF-A0A958W331-F1
#
_entry.id   AF-A0A958W331-F1
#
_cell.length_a   1.000
_cell.length_b   1.000
_cell.length_c   1.000
_cell.angle_alpha   90.00
_cell.angle_beta   90.00
_cell.angle_gamma   90.00
#
_symmetry.space_group_name_H-M   'P 1'
#
loop_
_entity.id
_entity.type
_entity.pdbx_description
1 polymer ?
#
loop_
_entity_poly.entity_id
_entity_poly.type
_entity_poly.pdbx_seq_one_letter_code
_entity_poly.pdbx_strand_id
1 'polypeptide(L)'
;MRFFAQILIICIASLFAGSCYEDPECINLRNDYVGFTFKKLFDRQADTVGVLGITTSGTDSVFYEFLNVGGSIQVPLNVSATSQSFVFNLLNGTYSMTLDYKSQPQFESVDCGPRFVLTDLNVSQHNFDSISVTNNVAVTSEGGSNFDIYRCPITNNFKISFRQLYADEETNGVALTENLHGVRPDYLPFIYYANQKVNSVVVPLNPATATTNILVDSKDSGLSSLNVSYQFETASIFDVCGNQNFIKNIEVGGTTNYDFVRVQKDTITDPPTTNLTLLKCPQTNLVELQLVGAPTSGVQINKVTAGFTSEVFYEDSLTTKLVLPLDETQAQTDYTIEFEDVTKQISFGYDRTVQTFHEQCVQTLFSTVRVLSSDFTTPPVTKIDSIQFPTVVNFEITND
;
A
#
# COMPACT_ATOMS: atom_id res chain seq x y z
N MET A 1 -22.77 -32.00 66.72
CA MET A 1 -21.56 -32.63 66.16
C MET A 1 -21.46 -32.58 64.62
N ARG A 2 -22.54 -32.70 63.84
CA ARG A 2 -22.45 -32.68 62.35
C ARG A 2 -22.00 -31.35 61.74
N PHE A 3 -22.27 -30.21 62.39
CA PHE A 3 -21.90 -28.87 61.89
C PHE A 3 -20.38 -28.58 62.00
N PHE A 4 -19.71 -29.10 63.03
CA PHE A 4 -18.26 -28.93 63.21
C PHE A 4 -17.44 -29.74 62.19
N ALA A 5 -17.94 -30.91 61.78
CA ALA A 5 -17.27 -31.73 60.76
C ALA A 5 -17.27 -31.08 59.37
N GLN A 6 -18.32 -30.32 59.02
CA GLN A 6 -18.40 -29.62 57.73
C GLN A 6 -17.46 -28.41 57.64
N ILE A 7 -17.27 -27.67 58.74
CA ILE A 7 -16.32 -26.54 58.79
C ILE A 7 -14.86 -27.03 58.65
N LEU A 8 -14.53 -28.18 59.26
CA LEU A 8 -13.19 -28.76 59.18
C LEU A 8 -12.86 -29.22 57.75
N ILE A 9 -13.82 -29.84 57.04
CA ILE A 9 -13.62 -30.29 55.65
C ILE A 9 -13.44 -29.10 54.69
N ILE A 10 -14.19 -28.02 54.89
CA ILE A 10 -14.04 -26.80 54.07
C ILE A 10 -12.68 -26.12 54.34
N CYS A 11 -12.22 -26.07 55.59
CA CYS A 11 -10.89 -25.51 55.92
C CYS A 11 -9.74 -26.35 55.34
N ILE A 12 -9.84 -27.68 55.38
CA ILE A 12 -8.84 -28.57 54.79
C ILE A 12 -8.83 -28.45 53.26
N ALA A 13 -10.00 -28.36 52.61
CA ALA A 13 -10.09 -28.15 51.18
C ALA A 13 -9.52 -26.79 50.74
N SER A 14 -9.72 -25.72 51.53
CA SER A 14 -9.10 -24.41 51.24
C SER A 14 -7.58 -24.39 51.43
N LEU A 15 -7.03 -25.22 52.33
CA LEU A 15 -5.57 -25.36 52.52
C LEU A 15 -4.91 -26.12 51.35
N PHE A 16 -5.60 -27.09 50.74
CA PHE A 16 -5.10 -27.79 49.55
C PHE A 16 -5.30 -26.99 48.25
N ALA A 17 -6.29 -26.09 48.19
CA ALA A 17 -6.47 -25.19 47.05
C ALA A 17 -5.49 -24.00 47.04
N GLY A 18 -4.89 -23.65 48.19
CA GLY A 18 -3.90 -22.57 48.33
C GLY A 18 -2.44 -23.00 48.20
N SER A 19 -2.12 -24.29 48.03
CA SER A 19 -0.74 -24.78 47.93
C SER A 19 -0.25 -24.99 46.49
N CYS A 20 -1.06 -24.66 45.49
CA CYS A 20 -0.65 -24.47 44.10
C CYS A 20 -0.64 -22.97 43.72
N TYR A 21 -0.59 -22.10 44.73
CA TYR A 21 -0.49 -20.66 44.53
C TYR A 21 0.95 -20.34 44.15
N GLU A 22 1.18 -20.33 42.83
CA GLU A 22 2.23 -19.62 42.11
C GLU A 22 3.62 -19.70 42.76
N ASP A 23 4.44 -20.67 42.30
CA ASP A 23 5.89 -20.52 42.42
C ASP A 23 6.23 -19.08 41.99
N PRO A 24 6.92 -18.29 42.85
CA PRO A 24 7.15 -16.88 42.62
C PRO A 24 7.75 -16.73 41.24
N GLU A 25 7.02 -16.03 40.36
CA GLU A 25 7.18 -16.05 38.91
C GLU A 25 8.65 -16.16 38.46
N CYS A 26 9.16 -17.38 38.33
CA CYS A 26 10.44 -17.66 37.68
C CYS A 26 10.34 -17.35 36.16
N ILE A 27 9.26 -16.72 35.70
CA ILE A 27 8.86 -16.61 34.31
C ILE A 27 9.19 -15.17 33.86
N ASN A 28 9.97 -15.04 32.78
CA ASN A 28 10.32 -13.80 32.06
C ASN A 28 11.48 -12.89 32.50
N LEU A 29 12.41 -13.33 33.35
CA LEU A 29 13.62 -12.51 33.61
C LEU A 29 14.85 -12.87 32.73
N ARG A 30 14.71 -13.80 31.79
CA ARG A 30 15.78 -14.08 30.81
C ARG A 30 15.85 -12.96 29.79
N ASN A 31 17.00 -12.31 29.72
CA ASN A 31 17.26 -11.25 28.77
C ASN A 31 18.29 -11.69 27.70
N ASP A 32 18.13 -12.91 27.19
CA ASP A 32 19.07 -13.51 26.24
C ASP A 32 18.74 -13.21 24.78
N TYR A 33 18.01 -12.13 24.50
CA TYR A 33 17.72 -11.66 23.16
C TYR A 33 18.33 -10.28 22.91
N VAL A 34 18.69 -10.01 21.67
CA VAL A 34 19.04 -8.68 21.20
C VAL A 34 18.01 -8.23 20.16
N GLY A 35 17.46 -7.03 20.38
CA GLY A 35 16.56 -6.38 19.43
C GLY A 35 17.30 -5.46 18.46
N PHE A 36 17.02 -5.60 17.16
CA PHE A 36 17.46 -4.65 16.13
C PHE A 36 16.25 -3.98 15.48
N THR A 37 16.25 -2.65 15.41
CA THR A 37 15.23 -1.89 14.66
C THR A 37 15.86 -1.27 13.44
N PHE A 38 15.29 -1.52 12.26
CA PHE A 38 15.75 -0.86 11.04
C PHE A 38 15.09 0.51 10.92
N LYS A 39 15.89 1.55 10.64
CA LYS A 39 15.44 2.93 10.54
C LYS A 39 16.03 3.62 9.32
N LYS A 40 15.34 4.67 8.87
CA LYS A 40 15.85 5.57 7.83
C LYS A 40 16.63 6.69 8.50
N LEU A 41 17.80 7.02 7.97
CA LEU A 41 18.62 8.10 8.55
C LEU A 41 17.92 9.47 8.47
N PHE A 42 17.08 9.68 7.46
CA PHE A 42 16.42 10.96 7.18
C PHE A 42 15.39 11.39 8.23
N ASP A 43 14.44 10.51 8.57
CA ASP A 43 13.33 10.82 9.50
C ASP A 43 13.42 10.06 10.83
N ARG A 44 14.43 9.18 10.99
CA ARG A 44 14.62 8.26 12.13
C ARG A 44 13.40 7.39 12.42
N GLN A 45 12.49 7.23 11.46
CA GLN A 45 11.34 6.34 11.59
C GLN A 45 11.74 4.92 11.22
N ALA A 46 10.93 3.97 11.71
CA ALA A 46 11.07 2.57 11.33
C ALA A 46 11.02 2.43 9.80
N ASP A 47 11.89 1.57 9.28
CA ASP A 47 11.98 1.22 7.88
C ASP A 47 11.37 -0.16 7.63
N THR A 48 10.90 -0.40 6.41
CA THR A 48 10.46 -1.75 6.00
C THR A 48 11.58 -2.41 5.22
N VAL A 49 12.17 -3.45 5.81
CA VAL A 49 13.28 -4.19 5.22
C VAL A 49 12.84 -5.62 4.94
N GLY A 50 13.08 -6.09 3.71
CA GLY A 50 12.92 -7.50 3.39
C GLY A 50 14.13 -8.29 3.88
N VAL A 51 13.91 -9.13 4.89
CA VAL A 51 14.91 -10.02 5.48
C VAL A 51 14.78 -11.38 4.81
N LEU A 52 15.82 -11.78 4.08
CA LEU A 52 15.96 -13.13 3.51
C LEU A 52 16.36 -14.12 4.59
N GLY A 53 17.27 -13.72 5.48
CA GLY A 53 17.50 -14.43 6.72
C GLY A 53 18.62 -13.85 7.57
N ILE A 54 18.66 -14.30 8.82
CA ILE A 54 19.67 -13.87 9.79
C ILE A 54 20.31 -15.10 10.39
N THR A 55 21.62 -15.17 10.31
CA THR A 55 22.40 -16.29 10.84
C THR A 55 23.42 -15.81 11.84
N THR A 56 23.81 -16.71 12.73
CA THR A 56 24.91 -16.49 13.66
C THR A 56 26.16 -17.20 13.15
N SER A 57 27.28 -16.48 13.12
CA SER A 57 28.53 -17.00 12.60
C SER A 57 28.98 -18.21 13.41
N GLY A 58 29.35 -19.30 12.73
CA GLY A 58 29.75 -20.55 13.37
C GLY A 58 28.60 -21.46 13.82
N THR A 59 27.36 -21.16 13.40
CA THR A 59 26.18 -22.01 13.63
C THR A 59 25.40 -22.19 12.34
N ASP A 60 24.62 -23.27 12.25
CA ASP A 60 23.69 -23.52 11.14
C ASP A 60 22.30 -22.90 11.39
N SER A 61 22.15 -22.06 12.42
CA SER A 61 20.87 -21.47 12.80
C SER A 61 20.48 -20.32 11.88
N VAL A 62 19.31 -20.43 11.26
CA VAL A 62 18.62 -19.36 10.53
C VAL A 62 17.40 -18.93 11.35
N PHE A 63 17.39 -17.69 11.83
CA PHE A 63 16.34 -17.22 12.76
C PHE A 63 15.08 -16.70 12.07
N TYR A 64 15.23 -16.20 10.84
CA TYR A 64 14.14 -15.64 10.04
C TYR A 64 14.34 -16.06 8.59
N GLU A 65 13.25 -16.27 7.87
CA GLU A 65 13.28 -16.60 6.45
C GLU A 65 12.14 -15.83 5.74
N PHE A 66 12.49 -15.06 4.70
CA PHE A 66 11.56 -14.31 3.85
C PHE A 66 10.49 -13.46 4.59
N LEU A 67 10.93 -12.53 5.44
CA LEU A 67 10.05 -11.64 6.20
C LEU A 67 10.23 -10.17 5.81
N ASN A 68 9.14 -9.44 5.57
CA ASN A 68 9.17 -7.98 5.53
C ASN A 68 8.99 -7.43 6.95
N VAL A 69 10.05 -6.86 7.51
CA VAL A 69 10.04 -6.34 8.88
C VAL A 69 9.81 -4.84 8.84
N GLY A 70 8.68 -4.38 9.36
CA GLY A 70 8.35 -2.95 9.55
C GLY A 70 8.56 -2.48 10.99
N GLY A 71 9.68 -2.86 11.62
CA GLY A 71 9.91 -2.64 13.05
C GLY A 71 11.18 -3.30 13.58
N SER A 72 11.09 -3.88 14.78
CA SER A 72 12.20 -4.58 15.44
C SER A 72 12.20 -6.08 15.17
N ILE A 73 13.36 -6.65 14.90
CA ILE A 73 13.64 -8.09 14.94
C ILE A 73 14.36 -8.45 16.24
N GLN A 74 14.25 -9.68 16.70
CA GLN A 74 14.97 -10.16 17.87
C GLN A 74 15.71 -11.46 17.56
N VAL A 75 16.95 -11.57 18.00
CA VAL A 75 17.72 -12.81 17.84
C VAL A 75 18.34 -13.21 19.18
N PRO A 76 18.47 -14.52 19.45
CA PRO A 76 19.06 -14.99 20.70
C PRO A 76 20.57 -14.74 20.74
N LEU A 77 21.05 -14.40 21.92
CA LEU A 77 22.47 -14.26 22.26
C LEU A 77 22.99 -15.53 22.93
N ASN A 78 24.26 -15.85 22.69
CA ASN A 78 24.95 -16.96 23.32
C ASN A 78 25.42 -16.54 24.73
N VAL A 79 24.71 -16.98 25.76
CA VAL A 79 25.03 -16.67 27.17
C VAL A 79 26.39 -17.18 27.64
N SER A 80 27.04 -18.08 26.90
CA SER A 80 28.38 -18.62 27.23
C SER A 80 29.52 -17.90 26.52
N ALA A 81 29.21 -16.99 25.59
CA ALA A 81 30.20 -16.20 24.87
C ALA A 81 30.23 -14.75 25.39
N THR A 82 31.32 -14.04 25.07
CA THR A 82 31.45 -12.59 25.32
C THR A 82 31.31 -11.76 24.05
N SER A 83 31.19 -12.44 22.91
CA SER A 83 31.05 -11.81 21.60
C SER A 83 30.30 -12.75 20.65
N GLN A 84 29.48 -12.20 19.77
CA GLN A 84 28.70 -12.95 18.79
C GLN A 84 28.55 -12.16 17.49
N SER A 85 28.79 -12.83 16.37
CA SER A 85 28.67 -12.22 15.04
C SER A 85 27.39 -12.67 14.34
N PHE A 86 26.67 -11.72 13.77
CA PHE A 86 25.44 -11.88 13.02
C PHE A 86 25.68 -11.56 11.55
N VAL A 87 25.05 -12.32 10.67
CA VAL A 87 25.01 -12.07 9.23
C VAL A 87 23.55 -11.89 8.82
N PHE A 88 23.23 -10.73 8.27
CA PHE A 88 21.91 -10.33 7.80
C PHE A 88 21.89 -10.42 6.29
N ASN A 89 21.17 -11.39 5.74
CA ASN A 89 20.86 -11.45 4.33
C ASN A 89 19.56 -10.68 4.12
N LEU A 90 19.67 -9.49 3.54
CA LEU A 90 18.56 -8.60 3.23
C LEU A 90 18.32 -8.61 1.72
N LEU A 91 17.14 -8.17 1.27
CA LEU A 91 16.83 -8.04 -0.16
C LEU A 91 17.83 -7.14 -0.91
N ASN A 92 18.45 -6.17 -0.22
CA ASN A 92 19.39 -5.22 -0.79
C ASN A 92 20.88 -5.59 -0.58
N GLY A 93 21.19 -6.73 0.05
CA GLY A 93 22.57 -7.18 0.25
C GLY A 93 22.80 -7.97 1.53
N THR A 94 24.05 -8.41 1.73
CA THR A 94 24.48 -9.12 2.93
C THR A 94 25.28 -8.18 3.84
N TYR A 95 24.83 -8.08 5.08
CA TYR A 95 25.45 -7.26 6.12
C TYR A 95 25.91 -8.13 7.28
N SER A 96 26.87 -7.65 8.04
CA SER A 96 27.41 -8.33 9.20
C SER A 96 27.63 -7.36 10.35
N MET A 97 27.45 -7.86 11.57
CA MET A 97 27.70 -7.13 12.81
C MET A 97 28.27 -8.08 13.86
N THR A 98 29.27 -7.63 14.61
CA THR A 98 29.78 -8.32 15.80
C THR A 98 29.40 -7.52 17.03
N LEU A 99 28.73 -8.19 17.96
CA LEU A 99 28.35 -7.66 19.26
C LEU A 99 29.27 -8.19 20.33
N ASP A 100 29.78 -7.31 21.18
CA ASP A 100 30.46 -7.66 22.42
C ASP A 100 29.51 -7.42 23.60
N TYR A 101 29.58 -8.28 24.62
CA TYR A 101 28.74 -8.18 25.81
C TYR A 101 29.35 -8.92 27.01
N LYS A 102 28.83 -8.62 28.20
CA LYS A 102 29.14 -9.34 29.43
C LYS A 102 27.99 -10.27 29.80
N SER A 103 28.31 -11.54 30.00
CA SER A 103 27.40 -12.53 30.58
C SER A 103 27.71 -12.70 32.06
N GLN A 104 26.74 -12.41 32.93
CA GLN A 104 26.87 -12.56 34.36
C GLN A 104 25.83 -13.55 34.89
N PRO A 105 26.24 -14.61 35.60
CA PRO A 105 25.29 -15.47 36.27
C PRO A 105 24.61 -14.71 37.42
N GLN A 106 23.29 -14.74 37.46
CA GLN A 106 22.48 -14.25 38.57
C GLN A 106 21.71 -15.42 39.19
N PHE A 107 21.71 -15.47 40.52
CA PHE A 107 20.96 -16.43 41.30
C PHE A 107 19.82 -15.68 41.98
N GLU A 108 18.59 -15.88 41.50
CA GLU A 108 17.40 -15.28 42.10
C GLU A 108 16.95 -16.08 43.33
N SER A 109 16.93 -17.41 43.20
CA SER A 109 16.62 -18.34 44.27
C SER A 109 17.26 -19.71 43.99
N VAL A 110 17.29 -20.58 45.00
CA VAL A 110 17.74 -21.98 44.82
C VAL A 110 16.82 -22.73 43.85
N ASP A 111 15.53 -22.39 43.85
CA ASP A 111 14.50 -23.10 43.09
C ASP A 111 14.45 -22.67 41.61
N CYS A 112 14.78 -21.41 41.28
CA CYS A 112 14.76 -20.91 39.89
C CYS A 112 16.06 -21.23 39.08
N GLY A 113 17.12 -21.73 39.73
CA GLY A 113 18.40 -22.04 39.10
C GLY A 113 19.23 -20.81 38.65
N PRO A 114 20.44 -21.02 38.10
CA PRO A 114 21.27 -19.93 37.59
C PRO A 114 20.67 -19.34 36.31
N ARG A 115 20.69 -18.01 36.22
CA ARG A 115 20.28 -17.24 35.04
C ARG A 115 21.44 -16.42 34.54
N PHE A 116 21.42 -16.03 33.27
CA PHE A 116 22.43 -15.14 32.72
C PHE A 116 21.79 -13.81 32.39
N VAL A 117 22.38 -12.74 32.94
CA VAL A 117 22.04 -11.38 32.56
C VAL A 117 23.11 -10.86 31.62
N LEU A 118 22.69 -10.50 30.40
CA LEU A 118 23.57 -9.95 29.38
C LEU A 118 23.52 -8.42 29.41
N THR A 119 24.68 -7.81 29.62
CA THR A 119 24.86 -6.36 29.81
C THR A 119 26.05 -5.85 28.99
N ASP A 120 26.23 -4.54 28.96
CA ASP A 120 27.31 -3.86 28.22
C ASP A 120 27.34 -4.26 26.73
N LEU A 121 26.16 -4.43 26.13
CA LEU A 121 26.02 -4.65 24.70
C LEU A 121 26.65 -3.49 23.93
N ASN A 122 27.60 -3.83 23.06
CA ASN A 122 28.29 -2.88 22.22
C ASN A 122 28.56 -3.47 20.83
N VAL A 123 28.55 -2.64 19.79
CA VAL A 123 28.95 -3.06 18.44
C VAL A 123 30.45 -2.88 18.29
N SER A 124 31.18 -3.95 18.05
CA SER A 124 32.64 -3.89 17.85
C SER A 124 33.03 -3.84 16.37
N GLN A 125 32.23 -4.47 15.50
CA GLN A 125 32.45 -4.46 14.05
C GLN A 125 31.11 -4.46 13.31
N HIS A 126 31.00 -3.74 12.20
CA HIS A 126 29.86 -3.83 11.30
C HIS A 126 30.19 -3.32 9.89
N ASN A 127 29.32 -3.64 8.93
CA ASN A 127 29.34 -3.05 7.58
C ASN A 127 28.01 -2.35 7.21
N PHE A 128 27.14 -2.09 8.18
CA PHE A 128 25.98 -1.21 8.02
C PHE A 128 26.41 0.26 7.90
N ASP A 129 25.58 1.09 7.28
CA ASP A 129 25.84 2.53 7.11
C ASP A 129 26.01 3.24 8.46
N SER A 130 25.12 2.98 9.42
CA SER A 130 25.23 3.50 10.79
C SER A 130 24.44 2.64 11.78
N ILE A 131 24.95 2.53 13.01
CA ILE A 131 24.27 1.85 14.11
C ILE A 131 24.28 2.76 15.34
N SER A 132 23.15 2.83 16.03
CA SER A 132 23.06 3.48 17.34
C SER A 132 22.66 2.45 18.39
N VAL A 133 23.39 2.43 19.51
CA VAL A 133 23.01 1.65 20.70
C VAL A 133 21.93 2.44 21.44
N THR A 134 20.73 1.88 21.55
CA THR A 134 19.59 2.48 22.26
C THR A 134 19.44 1.93 23.67
N ASN A 135 19.75 0.64 23.86
CA ASN A 135 19.78 -0.03 25.15
C ASN A 135 20.93 -1.03 25.18
N ASN A 136 21.85 -0.86 26.14
CA ASN A 136 23.03 -1.73 26.30
C ASN A 136 22.76 -2.96 27.18
N VAL A 137 21.54 -3.16 27.67
CA VAL A 137 21.09 -4.36 28.37
C VAL A 137 20.22 -5.16 27.43
N ALA A 138 20.57 -6.43 27.24
CA ALA A 138 19.81 -7.32 26.36
C ALA A 138 18.34 -7.42 26.81
N VAL A 139 17.46 -7.78 25.88
CA VAL A 139 16.00 -7.77 26.05
C VAL A 139 15.46 -9.17 26.26
N THR A 140 14.23 -9.26 26.75
CA THR A 140 13.50 -10.53 26.85
C THR A 140 12.92 -10.90 25.48
N SER A 141 12.44 -12.14 25.34
CA SER A 141 11.72 -12.60 24.16
C SER A 141 10.39 -11.87 23.93
N GLU A 142 9.93 -11.06 24.88
CA GLU A 142 8.64 -10.35 24.80
C GLU A 142 8.74 -8.99 24.07
N GLY A 143 9.96 -8.51 23.81
CA GLY A 143 10.14 -7.31 23.00
C GLY A 143 11.25 -6.39 23.46
N GLY A 144 11.52 -5.37 22.63
CA GLY A 144 12.48 -4.30 22.90
C GLY A 144 13.48 -4.12 21.75
N SER A 145 14.15 -2.97 21.76
CA SER A 145 15.23 -2.65 20.82
C SER A 145 16.49 -2.34 21.61
N ASN A 146 17.61 -2.91 21.18
CA ASN A 146 18.94 -2.60 21.67
C ASN A 146 19.72 -1.73 20.71
N PHE A 147 19.48 -1.92 19.41
CA PHE A 147 20.21 -1.26 18.35
C PHE A 147 19.25 -0.74 17.30
N ASP A 148 19.45 0.52 16.93
CA ASP A 148 18.87 1.09 15.72
C ASP A 148 19.90 0.97 14.59
N ILE A 149 19.55 0.23 13.54
CA ILE A 149 20.34 0.09 12.32
C ILE A 149 19.78 1.08 11.30
N TYR A 150 20.60 2.05 10.88
CA TYR A 150 20.19 3.06 9.92
C TYR A 150 20.74 2.72 8.54
N ARG A 151 19.89 2.90 7.52
CA ARG A 151 20.33 2.95 6.13
C ARG A 151 20.44 4.39 5.62
N CYS A 152 21.37 4.62 4.72
CA CYS A 152 21.49 5.88 3.99
C CYS A 152 20.24 6.16 3.12
N PRO A 153 19.98 7.44 2.81
CA PRO A 153 18.85 7.82 1.97
C PRO A 153 18.92 7.16 0.58
N ILE A 154 17.78 6.66 0.10
CA ILE A 154 17.62 6.21 -1.29
C ILE A 154 17.28 7.44 -2.14
N THR A 155 18.24 7.93 -2.92
CA THR A 155 18.15 9.23 -3.61
C THR A 155 17.50 9.17 -5.00
N ASN A 156 17.04 8.00 -5.43
CA ASN A 156 16.47 7.78 -6.76
C ASN A 156 15.05 7.21 -6.77
N ASN A 157 14.38 7.07 -5.62
CA ASN A 157 13.00 6.59 -5.57
C ASN A 157 12.01 7.69 -6.02
N PHE A 158 11.39 7.49 -7.18
CA PHE A 158 10.44 8.42 -7.77
C PHE A 158 9.01 7.93 -7.58
N LYS A 159 8.19 8.74 -6.89
CA LYS A 159 6.80 8.38 -6.61
C LYS A 159 5.84 9.00 -7.61
N ILE A 160 5.05 8.16 -8.26
CA ILE A 160 3.96 8.54 -9.17
C ILE A 160 2.65 8.28 -8.44
N SER A 161 1.76 9.26 -8.36
CA SER A 161 0.40 9.09 -7.84
C SER A 161 -0.63 9.21 -8.95
N PHE A 162 -1.64 8.35 -8.92
CA PHE A 162 -2.78 8.43 -9.82
C PHE A 162 -3.89 9.21 -9.12
N ARG A 163 -4.41 10.23 -9.81
CA ARG A 163 -5.44 11.10 -9.28
C ARG A 163 -6.57 11.27 -10.29
N GLN A 164 -7.75 11.45 -9.75
CA GLN A 164 -8.95 11.76 -10.48
C GLN A 164 -9.37 13.17 -10.09
N LEU A 165 -9.46 14.07 -11.06
CA LEU A 165 -10.08 15.37 -10.84
C LEU A 165 -11.58 15.17 -10.67
N TYR A 166 -12.14 15.91 -9.72
CA TYR A 166 -13.57 16.00 -9.50
C TYR A 166 -14.12 17.29 -10.10
N ALA A 167 -15.45 17.36 -10.14
CA ALA A 167 -16.15 18.59 -10.48
C ALA A 167 -16.04 19.64 -9.37
N ASP A 168 -15.70 19.23 -8.15
CA ASP A 168 -15.40 20.12 -7.03
C ASP A 168 -13.97 20.66 -7.10
N GLU A 169 -13.74 21.82 -6.48
CA GLU A 169 -12.52 22.62 -6.64
C GLU A 169 -11.27 22.03 -5.95
N GLU A 170 -11.24 20.73 -5.64
CA GLU A 170 -10.06 20.10 -5.04
C GLU A 170 -8.87 20.15 -6.02
N THR A 171 -7.90 21.03 -5.71
CA THR A 171 -6.79 21.40 -6.60
C THR A 171 -5.86 20.23 -6.99
N ASN A 172 -5.97 19.10 -6.30
CA ASN A 172 -5.15 17.90 -6.53
C ASN A 172 -5.98 16.64 -6.86
N GLY A 173 -7.30 16.76 -6.90
CA GLY A 173 -8.22 15.63 -7.02
C GLY A 173 -8.04 14.56 -5.94
N VAL A 174 -8.81 13.48 -6.07
CA VAL A 174 -8.74 12.34 -5.16
C VAL A 174 -7.87 11.21 -5.70
N ALA A 175 -7.47 10.31 -4.81
CA ALA A 175 -6.74 9.10 -5.18
C ALA A 175 -7.55 8.26 -6.17
N LEU A 176 -6.99 8.02 -7.35
CA LEU A 176 -7.52 7.10 -8.35
C LEU A 176 -6.87 5.73 -8.14
N THR A 177 -7.67 4.69 -7.93
CA THR A 177 -7.13 3.32 -7.86
C THR A 177 -7.03 2.76 -9.27
N GLU A 178 -5.81 2.62 -9.77
CA GLU A 178 -5.52 2.04 -11.08
C GLU A 178 -5.28 0.53 -10.95
N ASN A 179 -5.85 -0.24 -11.88
CA ASN A 179 -5.55 -1.66 -12.04
C ASN A 179 -4.40 -1.83 -13.01
N LEU A 180 -3.19 -2.08 -12.50
CA LEU A 180 -1.99 -2.12 -13.33
C LEU A 180 -1.73 -3.53 -13.89
N HIS A 181 -1.34 -3.62 -15.16
CA HIS A 181 -0.53 -4.75 -15.62
C HIS A 181 0.86 -4.69 -14.99
N GLY A 182 1.43 -3.49 -14.88
CA GLY A 182 2.64 -3.20 -14.10
C GLY A 182 3.32 -1.90 -14.50
N VAL A 183 4.45 -1.60 -13.86
CA VAL A 183 5.28 -0.42 -14.14
C VAL A 183 6.72 -0.85 -14.39
N ARG A 184 7.31 -0.40 -15.50
CA ARG A 184 8.65 -0.82 -15.91
C ARG A 184 9.53 0.38 -16.28
N PRO A 185 10.61 0.67 -15.51
CA PRO A 185 11.67 1.53 -15.99
C PRO A 185 12.50 0.81 -17.07
N ASP A 186 12.96 1.55 -18.07
CA ASP A 186 13.65 1.04 -19.26
C ASP A 186 15.00 0.33 -19.02
N TYR A 187 15.64 0.62 -17.89
CA TYR A 187 16.97 0.09 -17.56
C TYR A 187 16.95 -1.15 -16.64
N LEU A 188 15.76 -1.63 -16.22
CA LEU A 188 15.62 -2.78 -15.33
C LEU A 188 14.73 -3.87 -15.96
N PRO A 189 15.04 -5.17 -15.74
CA PRO A 189 14.32 -6.26 -16.39
C PRO A 189 12.99 -6.63 -15.68
N PHE A 190 12.73 -6.09 -14.49
CA PHE A 190 11.57 -6.46 -13.67
C PHE A 190 10.39 -5.50 -13.83
N ILE A 191 9.21 -6.03 -13.57
CA ILE A 191 7.94 -5.32 -13.59
C ILE A 191 7.54 -5.03 -12.14
N TYR A 192 7.42 -3.75 -11.78
CA TYR A 192 6.88 -3.33 -10.50
C TYR A 192 5.36 -3.39 -10.49
N TYR A 193 4.78 -3.64 -9.31
CA TYR A 193 3.32 -3.61 -9.11
C TYR A 193 2.53 -4.48 -10.10
N ALA A 194 3.10 -5.63 -10.50
CA ALA A 194 2.50 -6.50 -11.50
C ALA A 194 1.11 -7.00 -11.04
N ASN A 195 0.07 -6.74 -11.84
CA ASN A 195 -1.31 -7.11 -11.54
C ASN A 195 -1.87 -6.58 -10.20
N GLN A 196 -1.42 -5.40 -9.77
CA GLN A 196 -1.87 -4.78 -8.52
C GLN A 196 -2.86 -3.64 -8.76
N LYS A 197 -3.79 -3.45 -7.81
CA LYS A 197 -4.65 -2.27 -7.72
C LYS A 197 -4.01 -1.27 -6.76
N VAL A 198 -3.58 -0.11 -7.26
CA VAL A 198 -2.82 0.87 -6.47
C VAL A 198 -3.21 2.29 -6.84
N ASN A 199 -3.04 3.22 -5.89
CA ASN A 199 -3.24 4.66 -6.13
C ASN A 199 -1.92 5.44 -6.30
N SER A 200 -0.80 4.78 -6.07
CA SER A 200 0.53 5.30 -6.31
C SER A 200 1.54 4.17 -6.45
N VAL A 201 2.63 4.46 -7.13
CA VAL A 201 3.77 3.57 -7.33
C VAL A 201 5.07 4.30 -7.01
N VAL A 202 6.04 3.58 -6.49
CA VAL A 202 7.41 4.07 -6.31
C VAL A 202 8.30 3.25 -7.22
N VAL A 203 9.01 3.92 -8.12
CA VAL A 203 9.93 3.30 -9.06
C VAL A 203 11.29 4.02 -9.02
N PRO A 204 12.41 3.30 -9.14
CA PRO A 204 13.71 3.94 -9.13
C PRO A 204 14.00 4.63 -10.48
N LEU A 205 14.67 5.77 -10.41
CA LEU A 205 15.29 6.45 -11.55
C LEU A 205 16.71 5.91 -11.75
N ASN A 206 17.18 5.94 -12.99
CA ASN A 206 18.49 5.43 -13.38
C ASN A 206 19.63 6.31 -12.84
N PRO A 207 20.42 5.87 -11.84
CA PRO A 207 21.49 6.70 -11.30
C PRO A 207 22.67 6.87 -12.27
N ALA A 208 22.72 6.12 -13.39
CA ALA A 208 23.80 6.18 -14.36
C ALA A 208 23.54 7.18 -15.51
N THR A 209 22.32 7.69 -15.67
CA THR A 209 21.94 8.60 -16.77
C THR A 209 21.06 9.73 -16.25
N ALA A 210 21.04 10.87 -16.95
CA ALA A 210 20.20 12.03 -16.60
C ALA A 210 18.72 11.88 -17.01
N THR A 211 18.34 10.67 -17.46
CA THR A 211 17.01 10.36 -17.99
C THR A 211 16.61 8.94 -17.63
N THR A 212 15.31 8.69 -17.50
CA THR A 212 14.72 7.36 -17.34
C THR A 212 13.38 7.33 -18.05
N ASN A 213 13.17 6.37 -18.95
CA ASN A 213 11.84 6.12 -19.49
C ASN A 213 11.09 5.13 -18.61
N ILE A 214 9.86 5.48 -18.21
CA ILE A 214 9.01 4.67 -17.34
C ILE A 214 7.75 4.32 -18.13
N LEU A 215 7.53 3.02 -18.33
CA LEU A 215 6.29 2.51 -18.91
C LEU A 215 5.30 2.19 -17.79
N VAL A 216 4.13 2.84 -17.82
CA VAL A 216 3.00 2.56 -16.93
C VAL A 216 1.94 1.86 -17.76
N ASP A 217 1.71 0.58 -17.50
CA ASP A 217 0.73 -0.24 -18.21
C ASP A 217 -0.50 -0.45 -17.32
N SER A 218 -1.55 0.36 -17.54
CA SER A 218 -2.81 0.28 -16.81
C SER A 218 -3.84 -0.48 -17.63
N LYS A 219 -4.63 -1.34 -16.97
CA LYS A 219 -5.79 -2.02 -17.59
C LYS A 219 -6.93 -1.04 -17.88
N ASP A 220 -7.04 0.01 -17.07
CA ASP A 220 -8.13 0.98 -17.14
C ASP A 220 -7.76 2.19 -18.00
N SER A 221 -6.46 2.49 -18.10
CA SER A 221 -5.93 3.65 -18.80
C SER A 221 -5.06 3.30 -20.01
N GLY A 222 -4.72 2.03 -20.23
CA GLY A 222 -3.78 1.62 -21.28
C GLY A 222 -2.32 1.97 -20.97
N LEU A 223 -1.48 1.91 -22.01
CA LEU A 223 -0.04 2.10 -21.91
C LEU A 223 0.38 3.58 -21.99
N SER A 224 1.09 4.06 -20.98
CA SER A 224 1.75 5.38 -20.95
C SER A 224 3.29 5.23 -20.90
N SER A 225 4.01 6.11 -21.60
CA SER A 225 5.48 6.18 -21.61
C SER A 225 5.92 7.56 -21.11
N LEU A 226 6.50 7.58 -19.91
CA LEU A 226 6.95 8.79 -19.23
C LEU A 226 8.46 8.93 -19.38
N ASN A 227 8.92 9.93 -20.13
CA ASN A 227 10.33 10.27 -20.20
C ASN A 227 10.66 11.26 -19.06
N VAL A 228 11.29 10.75 -18.01
CA VAL A 228 11.68 11.55 -16.84
C VAL A 228 13.13 12.00 -17.02
N SER A 229 13.36 13.31 -17.09
CA SER A 229 14.69 13.91 -17.15
C SER A 229 15.02 14.67 -15.87
N TYR A 230 16.29 14.73 -15.50
CA TYR A 230 16.71 15.30 -14.21
C TYR A 230 18.21 15.62 -14.18
N GLN A 231 18.62 16.32 -13.14
CA GLN A 231 20.02 16.65 -12.86
C GLN A 231 20.48 15.99 -11.56
N PHE A 232 21.77 15.67 -11.49
CA PHE A 232 22.40 15.17 -10.28
C PHE A 232 23.13 16.31 -9.55
N GLU A 233 22.91 16.39 -8.25
CA GLU A 233 23.68 17.23 -7.34
C GLU A 233 24.37 16.34 -6.31
N THR A 234 25.70 16.36 -6.31
CA THR A 234 26.49 15.62 -5.32
C THR A 234 26.52 16.42 -4.01
N ALA A 235 26.03 15.82 -2.93
CA ALA A 235 26.07 16.41 -1.60
C ALA A 235 26.31 15.33 -0.54
N SER A 236 26.81 15.72 0.63
CA SER A 236 26.82 14.87 1.82
C SER A 236 25.87 15.47 2.84
N ILE A 237 24.68 14.86 2.99
CA ILE A 237 23.71 15.27 4.01
C ILE A 237 24.08 14.65 5.36
N PHE A 238 24.66 13.45 5.33
CA PHE A 238 25.08 12.71 6.50
C PHE A 238 26.50 12.21 6.32
N ASP A 239 27.38 12.52 7.26
CA ASP A 239 28.80 12.17 7.19
C ASP A 239 29.02 10.66 6.98
N VAL A 240 28.21 9.82 7.64
CA VAL A 240 28.27 8.35 7.53
C VAL A 240 27.94 7.81 6.13
N CYS A 241 27.19 8.58 5.32
CA CYS A 241 26.81 8.20 3.96
C CYS A 241 27.80 8.69 2.90
N GLY A 242 28.77 9.53 3.29
CA GLY A 242 29.66 10.20 2.36
C GLY A 242 28.91 11.08 1.35
N ASN A 243 29.51 11.27 0.18
CA ASN A 243 28.90 12.01 -0.92
C ASN A 243 27.90 11.11 -1.66
N GLN A 244 26.67 11.60 -1.82
CA GLN A 244 25.60 10.95 -2.57
C GLN A 244 25.12 11.85 -3.71
N ASN A 245 24.60 11.25 -4.79
CA ASN A 245 24.00 11.98 -5.90
C ASN A 245 22.50 12.13 -5.67
N PHE A 246 22.04 13.36 -5.47
CA PHE A 246 20.65 13.71 -5.31
C PHE A 246 20.05 14.17 -6.64
N ILE A 247 18.85 13.68 -6.94
CA ILE A 247 18.10 14.05 -8.15
C ILE A 247 17.33 15.35 -7.89
N LYS A 248 17.51 16.33 -8.77
CA LYS A 248 16.82 17.63 -8.78
C LYS A 248 16.37 18.02 -10.19
N ASN A 249 15.57 19.08 -10.28
CA ASN A 249 15.08 19.65 -11.54
C ASN A 249 14.39 18.59 -12.41
N ILE A 250 13.52 17.79 -11.80
CA ILE A 250 12.78 16.74 -12.52
C ILE A 250 11.81 17.39 -13.51
N GLU A 251 11.90 16.98 -14.76
CA GLU A 251 10.96 17.29 -15.83
C GLU A 251 10.42 15.98 -16.42
N VAL A 252 9.15 15.98 -16.82
CA VAL A 252 8.48 14.79 -17.36
C VAL A 252 7.85 15.12 -18.70
N GLY A 253 8.22 14.36 -19.73
CA GLY A 253 7.59 14.36 -21.04
C GLY A 253 7.15 12.95 -21.45
N GLY A 254 6.84 12.78 -22.73
CA GLY A 254 6.45 11.48 -23.31
C GLY A 254 4.98 11.42 -23.71
N THR A 255 4.44 10.21 -23.82
CA THR A 255 3.07 9.93 -24.24
C THR A 255 2.28 9.33 -23.08
N THR A 256 1.08 9.83 -22.83
CA THR A 256 0.25 9.41 -21.71
C THR A 256 -1.19 9.25 -22.15
N ASN A 257 -1.88 8.27 -21.56
CA ASN A 257 -3.34 8.13 -21.69
C ASN A 257 -4.10 8.78 -20.52
N TYR A 258 -3.37 9.42 -19.60
CA TYR A 258 -3.93 10.34 -18.63
C TYR A 258 -4.07 11.72 -19.25
N ASP A 259 -5.10 12.47 -18.85
CA ASP A 259 -5.38 13.80 -19.38
C ASP A 259 -4.25 14.79 -19.05
N PHE A 260 -3.66 14.71 -17.84
CA PHE A 260 -2.57 15.59 -17.42
C PHE A 260 -1.46 14.87 -16.67
N VAL A 261 -0.26 15.42 -16.82
CA VAL A 261 0.93 15.07 -16.06
C VAL A 261 1.39 16.30 -15.30
N ARG A 262 1.49 16.20 -13.97
CA ARG A 262 1.92 17.30 -13.11
C ARG A 262 3.10 16.90 -12.25
N VAL A 263 4.22 17.60 -12.39
CA VAL A 263 5.34 17.49 -11.46
C VAL A 263 4.96 18.23 -10.17
N GLN A 264 4.81 17.49 -9.08
CA GLN A 264 4.50 18.01 -7.74
C GLN A 264 5.77 18.42 -6.99
N LYS A 265 6.85 17.65 -7.18
CA LYS A 265 8.16 17.91 -6.61
C LYS A 265 9.24 17.55 -7.60
N ASP A 266 10.13 18.49 -7.82
CA ASP A 266 11.27 18.39 -8.71
C ASP A 266 12.52 17.80 -8.04
N THR A 267 12.42 17.38 -6.76
CA THR A 267 13.49 16.72 -5.99
C THR A 267 13.03 15.40 -5.40
N ILE A 268 13.92 14.42 -5.26
CA ILE A 268 13.63 13.15 -4.58
C ILE A 268 13.80 13.27 -3.05
N THR A 269 12.90 12.63 -2.30
CA THR A 269 12.96 12.53 -0.84
C THR A 269 12.90 11.07 -0.39
N ASP A 270 13.40 10.80 0.81
CA ASP A 270 13.29 9.50 1.46
C ASP A 270 12.74 9.70 2.88
N PRO A 271 11.51 9.26 3.20
CA PRO A 271 10.64 8.43 2.38
C PRO A 271 10.14 9.12 1.10
N PRO A 272 9.81 8.34 0.05
CA PRO A 272 9.31 8.89 -1.21
C PRO A 272 8.01 9.66 -1.01
N THR A 273 8.04 10.95 -1.33
CA THR A 273 6.84 11.79 -1.47
C THR A 273 6.46 11.90 -2.94
N THR A 274 5.20 12.21 -3.25
CA THR A 274 4.72 12.27 -4.63
C THR A 274 5.54 13.28 -5.43
N ASN A 275 6.25 12.79 -6.45
CA ASN A 275 7.00 13.61 -7.40
C ASN A 275 6.14 13.93 -8.62
N LEU A 276 5.38 12.96 -9.09
CA LEU A 276 4.55 13.06 -10.28
C LEU A 276 3.11 12.69 -9.96
N THR A 277 2.17 13.46 -10.47
CA THR A 277 0.75 13.11 -10.49
C THR A 277 0.29 12.91 -11.92
N LEU A 278 -0.29 11.75 -12.19
CA LEU A 278 -1.04 11.48 -13.42
C LEU A 278 -2.52 11.69 -13.09
N LEU A 279 -3.17 12.59 -13.83
CA LEU A 279 -4.52 13.07 -13.55
C LEU A 279 -5.47 12.65 -14.67
N LYS A 280 -6.63 12.12 -14.31
CA LYS A 280 -7.77 12.00 -15.20
C LYS A 280 -8.80 13.10 -14.96
N CYS A 281 -9.42 13.57 -16.03
CA CYS A 281 -10.64 14.37 -16.02
C CYS A 281 -11.81 13.52 -15.53
N PRO A 282 -12.80 14.12 -14.82
CA PRO A 282 -14.04 13.42 -14.50
C PRO A 282 -14.75 13.03 -15.79
N GLN A 283 -15.27 11.80 -15.85
CA GLN A 283 -16.17 11.39 -16.92
C GLN A 283 -17.56 11.91 -16.59
N THR A 284 -17.95 13.02 -17.21
CA THR A 284 -19.21 13.72 -16.91
C THR A 284 -20.36 13.29 -17.80
N ASN A 285 -20.13 12.40 -18.74
CA ASN A 285 -21.13 11.89 -19.67
C ASN A 285 -21.69 10.51 -19.28
N LEU A 286 -21.41 9.99 -18.09
CA LEU A 286 -21.89 8.65 -17.71
C LEU A 286 -23.23 8.69 -17.00
N VAL A 287 -24.22 7.93 -17.48
CA VAL A 287 -25.49 7.67 -16.79
C VAL A 287 -25.48 6.27 -16.18
N GLU A 288 -25.88 6.14 -14.91
CA GLU A 288 -26.02 4.82 -14.26
C GLU A 288 -27.50 4.40 -14.18
N LEU A 289 -27.77 3.20 -14.70
CA LEU A 289 -29.06 2.51 -14.66
C LEU A 289 -28.95 1.32 -13.70
N GLN A 290 -29.70 1.37 -12.61
CA GLN A 290 -29.82 0.25 -11.67
C GLN A 290 -30.90 -0.71 -12.15
N LEU A 291 -30.57 -2.00 -12.28
CA LEU A 291 -31.54 -3.05 -12.60
C LEU A 291 -32.25 -3.47 -11.31
N VAL A 292 -33.46 -2.95 -11.07
CA VAL A 292 -34.26 -3.27 -9.89
C VAL A 292 -34.88 -4.66 -10.07
N GLY A 293 -34.80 -5.46 -9.00
CA GLY A 293 -35.25 -6.86 -9.01
C GLY A 293 -34.24 -7.85 -9.59
N ALA A 294 -33.09 -7.37 -10.10
CA ALA A 294 -31.98 -8.24 -10.48
C ALA A 294 -31.52 -9.08 -9.28
N PRO A 295 -31.19 -10.37 -9.47
CA PRO A 295 -30.57 -11.16 -8.42
C PRO A 295 -29.21 -10.56 -8.04
N THR A 296 -28.71 -10.89 -6.85
CA THR A 296 -27.39 -10.41 -6.39
C THR A 296 -26.25 -10.82 -7.32
N SER A 297 -26.44 -11.88 -8.12
CA SER A 297 -25.51 -12.35 -9.16
C SER A 297 -25.55 -11.53 -10.45
N GLY A 298 -26.53 -10.63 -10.62
CA GLY A 298 -26.75 -9.87 -11.86
C GLY A 298 -27.71 -10.54 -12.84
N VAL A 299 -28.16 -9.76 -13.81
CA VAL A 299 -28.93 -10.19 -14.99
C VAL A 299 -27.98 -10.36 -16.16
N GLN A 300 -28.21 -11.37 -16.99
CA GLN A 300 -27.44 -11.59 -18.21
C GLN A 300 -27.78 -10.52 -19.24
N ILE A 301 -26.76 -9.77 -19.66
CA ILE A 301 -26.80 -8.81 -20.73
C ILE A 301 -26.00 -9.42 -21.89
N ASN A 302 -26.65 -9.65 -23.02
CA ASN A 302 -25.98 -10.14 -24.22
C ASN A 302 -25.12 -9.02 -24.82
N LYS A 303 -25.67 -7.81 -24.89
CA LYS A 303 -24.93 -6.58 -25.23
C LYS A 303 -25.80 -5.33 -25.05
N VAL A 304 -25.13 -4.18 -24.95
CA VAL A 304 -25.74 -2.86 -25.09
C VAL A 304 -25.05 -2.11 -26.21
N THR A 305 -25.83 -1.50 -27.08
CA THR A 305 -25.33 -0.65 -28.18
C THR A 305 -25.93 0.74 -28.07
N ALA A 306 -25.19 1.75 -28.53
CA ALA A 306 -25.64 3.13 -28.54
C ALA A 306 -25.63 3.69 -29.96
N GLY A 307 -26.60 4.52 -30.32
CA GLY A 307 -26.75 5.01 -31.70
C GLY A 307 -25.60 5.86 -32.23
N PHE A 308 -24.72 6.37 -31.36
CA PHE A 308 -23.66 7.33 -31.69
C PHE A 308 -22.24 6.72 -31.71
N THR A 309 -22.07 5.45 -31.32
CA THR A 309 -20.78 4.74 -31.31
C THR A 309 -20.94 3.31 -31.83
N SER A 310 -19.87 2.74 -32.39
CA SER A 310 -19.83 1.32 -32.78
C SER A 310 -19.40 0.39 -31.63
N GLU A 311 -19.08 0.96 -30.47
CA GLU A 311 -18.69 0.20 -29.28
C GLU A 311 -19.87 -0.64 -28.77
N VAL A 312 -19.56 -1.87 -28.35
CA VAL A 312 -20.50 -2.79 -27.73
C VAL A 312 -20.19 -2.84 -26.25
N PHE A 313 -21.13 -2.41 -25.42
CA PHE A 313 -20.98 -2.42 -23.97
C PHE A 313 -21.57 -3.71 -23.38
N TYR A 314 -21.02 -4.18 -22.26
CA TYR A 314 -21.61 -5.28 -21.49
C TYR A 314 -21.83 -6.58 -22.28
N GLU A 315 -21.00 -6.87 -23.31
CA GLU A 315 -21.10 -8.09 -24.12
C GLU A 315 -20.97 -9.35 -23.24
N ASP A 316 -21.98 -10.22 -23.32
CA ASP A 316 -22.12 -11.46 -22.56
C ASP A 316 -21.82 -11.33 -21.05
N SER A 317 -22.29 -10.25 -20.43
CA SER A 317 -21.96 -9.92 -19.03
C SER A 317 -23.12 -10.12 -18.05
N LEU A 318 -22.79 -10.55 -16.82
CA LEU A 318 -23.72 -10.57 -15.68
C LEU A 318 -23.54 -9.31 -14.84
N THR A 319 -24.56 -8.47 -14.76
CA THR A 319 -24.49 -7.21 -13.99
C THR A 319 -25.82 -6.84 -13.34
N THR A 320 -25.76 -6.07 -12.25
CA THR A 320 -26.93 -5.46 -11.61
C THR A 320 -27.12 -4.00 -12.02
N LYS A 321 -26.20 -3.43 -12.78
CA LYS A 321 -26.25 -2.05 -13.23
C LYS A 321 -25.55 -1.83 -14.56
N LEU A 322 -25.97 -0.79 -15.28
CA LEU A 322 -25.38 -0.34 -16.53
C LEU A 322 -24.86 1.08 -16.34
N VAL A 323 -23.61 1.34 -16.70
CA VAL A 323 -23.00 2.67 -16.73
C VAL A 323 -22.72 2.97 -18.19
N LEU A 324 -23.45 3.91 -18.76
CA LEU A 324 -23.50 4.13 -20.20
C LEU A 324 -23.14 5.58 -20.57
N PRO A 325 -22.36 5.83 -21.64
CA PRO A 325 -21.95 7.17 -22.04
C PRO A 325 -23.00 7.93 -22.87
N LEU A 326 -23.40 9.12 -22.45
CA LEU A 326 -24.25 10.03 -23.19
C LEU A 326 -23.48 10.69 -24.36
N ASP A 327 -24.18 10.92 -25.47
CA ASP A 327 -23.68 11.56 -26.68
C ASP A 327 -23.40 13.05 -26.44
N GLU A 328 -22.13 13.42 -26.39
CA GLU A 328 -21.72 14.81 -26.19
C GLU A 328 -22.10 15.74 -27.35
N THR A 329 -22.46 15.19 -28.51
CA THR A 329 -22.75 15.94 -29.74
C THR A 329 -24.24 16.17 -29.99
N GLN A 330 -25.11 15.35 -29.40
CA GLN A 330 -26.57 15.44 -29.54
C GLN A 330 -27.25 15.83 -28.23
N ALA A 331 -28.55 16.16 -28.28
CA ALA A 331 -29.37 16.46 -27.09
C ALA A 331 -30.07 15.23 -26.51
N GLN A 332 -29.86 14.08 -27.15
CA GLN A 332 -30.43 12.81 -26.75
C GLN A 332 -29.48 11.65 -27.09
N THR A 333 -29.66 10.53 -26.40
CA THR A 333 -28.91 9.30 -26.64
C THR A 333 -29.84 8.11 -26.58
N ASP A 334 -29.80 7.32 -27.65
CA ASP A 334 -30.61 6.11 -27.79
C ASP A 334 -29.73 4.87 -27.55
N TYR A 335 -30.22 3.96 -26.72
CA TYR A 335 -29.60 2.67 -26.43
C TYR A 335 -30.51 1.52 -26.82
N THR A 336 -29.90 0.45 -27.30
CA THR A 336 -30.53 -0.86 -27.46
C THR A 336 -29.85 -1.84 -26.51
N ILE A 337 -30.62 -2.40 -25.58
CA ILE A 337 -30.19 -3.35 -24.54
C ILE A 337 -30.73 -4.72 -24.93
N GLU A 338 -29.84 -5.66 -25.22
CA GLU A 338 -30.19 -7.05 -25.53
C GLU A 338 -29.94 -7.91 -24.29
N PHE A 339 -31.04 -8.44 -23.74
CA PHE A 339 -31.05 -9.51 -22.75
C PHE A 339 -31.10 -10.87 -23.45
N GLU A 340 -31.12 -11.97 -22.68
CA GLU A 340 -31.15 -13.34 -23.22
C GLU A 340 -32.29 -13.58 -24.23
N ASP A 341 -33.52 -13.18 -23.87
CA ASP A 341 -34.73 -13.46 -24.68
C ASP A 341 -35.42 -12.20 -25.23
N VAL A 342 -34.94 -11.00 -24.90
CA VAL A 342 -35.64 -9.76 -25.22
C VAL A 342 -34.68 -8.61 -25.53
N THR A 343 -35.06 -7.78 -26.50
CA THR A 343 -34.39 -6.52 -26.81
C THR A 343 -35.26 -5.36 -26.35
N LYS A 344 -34.66 -4.39 -25.65
CA LYS A 344 -35.32 -3.18 -25.17
C LYS A 344 -34.60 -1.95 -25.68
N GLN A 345 -35.34 -0.91 -26.06
CA GLN A 345 -34.77 0.40 -26.34
C GLN A 345 -35.08 1.40 -25.23
N ILE A 346 -34.14 2.30 -24.98
CA ILE A 346 -34.32 3.44 -24.07
C ILE A 346 -33.62 4.67 -24.64
N SER A 347 -34.29 5.81 -24.55
CA SER A 347 -33.78 7.10 -25.00
C SER A 347 -33.68 8.08 -23.84
N PHE A 348 -32.53 8.73 -23.69
CA PHE A 348 -32.31 9.78 -22.70
C PHE A 348 -32.18 11.14 -23.39
N GLY A 349 -32.81 12.16 -22.82
CA GLY A 349 -32.65 13.56 -23.24
C GLY A 349 -32.05 14.38 -22.11
N TYR A 350 -31.28 15.41 -22.44
CA TYR A 350 -30.52 16.20 -21.46
C TYR A 350 -30.14 17.57 -22.02
N ASP A 351 -29.85 18.48 -21.10
CA ASP A 351 -29.23 19.78 -21.40
C ASP A 351 -27.71 19.66 -21.24
N ARG A 352 -26.97 20.38 -22.09
CA ARG A 352 -25.50 20.36 -22.13
C ARG A 352 -24.95 21.74 -21.81
N THR A 353 -24.03 21.79 -20.86
CA THR A 353 -23.27 23.01 -20.56
C THR A 353 -21.79 22.68 -20.55
N VAL A 354 -20.99 23.38 -21.36
CA VAL A 354 -19.54 23.23 -21.31
C VAL A 354 -19.03 23.89 -20.03
N GLN A 355 -18.33 23.13 -19.20
CA GLN A 355 -17.70 23.62 -17.99
C GLN A 355 -16.20 23.33 -18.02
N THR A 356 -15.42 24.31 -17.60
CA THR A 356 -13.98 24.16 -17.35
C THR A 356 -13.79 23.83 -15.87
N PHE A 357 -13.46 22.57 -15.57
CA PHE A 357 -13.17 22.11 -14.19
C PHE A 357 -11.74 22.44 -13.76
N HIS A 358 -10.84 22.41 -14.73
CA HIS A 358 -9.44 22.78 -14.58
C HIS A 358 -9.00 23.42 -15.90
N GLU A 359 -7.92 24.22 -15.92
CA GLU A 359 -7.47 24.96 -17.13
C GLU A 359 -7.32 24.09 -18.38
N GLN A 360 -7.09 22.79 -18.19
CA GLN A 360 -6.90 21.81 -19.25
C GLN A 360 -8.03 20.77 -19.32
N CYS A 361 -9.00 20.81 -18.39
CA CYS A 361 -10.13 19.89 -18.30
C CYS A 361 -11.43 20.61 -18.62
N VAL A 362 -11.73 20.70 -19.92
CA VAL A 362 -13.00 21.22 -20.43
C VAL A 362 -13.89 20.03 -20.73
N GLN A 363 -15.01 19.95 -20.04
CA GLN A 363 -15.94 18.81 -20.11
C GLN A 363 -17.36 19.32 -20.33
N THR A 364 -18.20 18.49 -20.94
CA THR A 364 -19.63 18.79 -21.07
C THR A 364 -20.35 18.26 -19.84
N LEU A 365 -20.99 19.14 -19.08
CA LEU A 365 -21.93 18.76 -18.03
C LEU A 365 -23.30 18.48 -18.61
N PHE A 366 -23.91 17.42 -18.09
CA PHE A 366 -25.23 16.94 -18.45
C PHE A 366 -26.19 17.17 -17.29
N SER A 367 -27.22 17.97 -17.51
CA SER A 367 -28.26 18.30 -16.54
C SER A 367 -29.64 18.02 -17.09
N THR A 368 -30.64 17.89 -16.21
CA THR A 368 -32.04 17.58 -16.57
C THR A 368 -32.20 16.27 -17.35
N VAL A 369 -31.31 15.30 -17.06
CA VAL A 369 -31.31 13.98 -17.69
C VAL A 369 -32.65 13.31 -17.40
N ARG A 370 -33.36 12.95 -18.46
CA ARG A 370 -34.69 12.35 -18.39
C ARG A 370 -34.87 11.28 -19.46
N VAL A 371 -35.76 10.32 -19.20
CA VAL A 371 -36.14 9.33 -20.21
C VAL A 371 -37.14 9.96 -21.19
N LEU A 372 -36.81 9.94 -22.48
CA LEU A 372 -37.69 10.41 -23.56
C LEU A 372 -38.62 9.29 -24.03
N SER A 373 -38.10 8.07 -24.17
CA SER A 373 -38.84 6.87 -24.56
C SER A 373 -38.22 5.62 -23.96
N SER A 374 -39.03 4.57 -23.77
CA SER A 374 -38.61 3.31 -23.16
C SER A 374 -39.54 2.17 -23.59
N ASP A 375 -38.97 1.02 -23.98
CA ASP A 375 -39.71 -0.22 -24.27
C ASP A 375 -39.90 -1.12 -23.03
N PHE A 376 -39.45 -0.66 -21.86
CA PHE A 376 -39.69 -1.35 -20.59
C PHE A 376 -41.16 -1.20 -20.21
N THR A 377 -41.77 -2.29 -19.72
CA THR A 377 -43.19 -2.31 -19.34
C THR A 377 -43.45 -1.41 -18.15
N THR A 378 -42.55 -1.41 -17.16
CA THR A 378 -42.51 -0.42 -16.10
C THR A 378 -41.68 0.79 -16.56
N PRO A 379 -42.23 2.02 -16.55
CA PRO A 379 -41.47 3.21 -16.88
C PRO A 379 -40.25 3.37 -15.95
N PRO A 380 -39.05 3.70 -16.48
CA PRO A 380 -37.88 3.96 -15.65
C PRO A 380 -38.14 5.06 -14.62
N VAL A 381 -37.66 4.85 -13.39
CA VAL A 381 -37.82 5.81 -12.28
C VAL A 381 -36.56 6.65 -12.15
N THR A 382 -36.69 7.97 -12.33
CA THR A 382 -35.58 8.92 -12.11
C THR A 382 -35.28 9.06 -10.62
N LYS A 383 -34.01 8.94 -10.24
CA LYS A 383 -33.50 9.19 -8.89
C LYS A 383 -32.74 10.50 -8.80
N ILE A 384 -31.83 10.72 -9.74
CA ILE A 384 -31.01 11.93 -9.84
C ILE A 384 -30.97 12.35 -11.30
N ASP A 385 -31.46 13.55 -11.58
CA ASP A 385 -31.62 14.13 -12.92
C ASP A 385 -30.40 14.95 -13.39
N SER A 386 -29.30 14.90 -12.64
CA SER A 386 -28.00 15.46 -13.01
C SER A 386 -26.96 14.36 -13.03
N ILE A 387 -26.04 14.43 -14.01
CA ILE A 387 -24.88 13.54 -13.98
C ILE A 387 -23.92 14.05 -12.92
N GLN A 388 -23.52 13.16 -12.02
CA GLN A 388 -22.52 13.40 -10.99
C GLN A 388 -21.34 12.48 -11.22
N PHE A 389 -20.17 12.91 -10.73
CA PHE A 389 -18.96 12.11 -10.77
C PHE A 389 -18.37 12.00 -9.34
N PRO A 390 -18.12 10.79 -8.80
CA PRO A 390 -18.33 9.47 -9.43
C PRO A 390 -19.79 9.22 -9.79
N THR A 391 -20.04 8.37 -10.79
CA THR A 391 -21.40 8.11 -11.27
C THR A 391 -22.30 7.63 -10.13
N VAL A 392 -23.49 8.19 -10.05
CA VAL A 392 -24.56 7.84 -9.09
C VAL A 392 -25.72 7.22 -9.85
N VAL A 393 -26.52 6.37 -9.20
CA VAL A 393 -27.73 5.82 -9.82
C VAL A 393 -28.63 6.96 -10.28
N ASN A 394 -28.75 7.14 -11.59
CA ASN A 394 -29.60 8.15 -12.19
C ASN A 394 -31.01 7.62 -12.38
N PHE A 395 -31.13 6.36 -12.82
CA PHE A 395 -32.41 5.72 -13.08
C PHE A 395 -32.45 4.31 -12.51
N GLU A 396 -33.63 3.92 -12.05
CA GLU A 396 -33.98 2.54 -11.76
C GLU A 396 -34.85 2.00 -12.90
N ILE A 397 -34.46 0.84 -13.45
CA ILE A 397 -35.26 0.09 -14.43
C ILE A 397 -35.64 -1.26 -13.84
N THR A 398 -36.93 -1.60 -13.86
CA THR A 398 -37.39 -2.90 -13.41
C THR A 398 -37.08 -3.94 -14.48
N ASN A 399 -36.44 -5.04 -14.08
CA ASN A 399 -36.18 -6.17 -14.96
C ASN A 399 -37.48 -6.98 -15.12
N ASP A 400 -38.30 -6.56 -16.09
CA ASP A 400 -39.62 -7.13 -16.37
C ASP A 400 -39.60 -8.24 -17.42
#